data_AF-A0A3M0XTQ7-F1
#
_entry.id   AF-A0A3M0XTQ7-F1
#
_cell.length_a   1.000
_cell.length_b   1.000
_cell.length_c   1.000
_cell.angle_alpha   90.00
_cell.angle_beta   90.00
_cell.angle_gamma   90.00
#
_symmetry.space_group_name_H-M   'P 1'
#
loop_
_entity.id
_entity.type
_entity.pdbx_description
1 polymer ?
#
loop_
_entity_poly.entity_id
_entity_poly.type
_entity_poly.pdbx_seq_one_letter_code
_entity_poly.pdbx_strand_id
1 'polypeptide(L)'
;MPNPFTPLQPALEALAAEGRVLPATGQAIIDLVSPDLEEAYDRATGGRDEKITTLWETRWRLYHPVRPIPRRERHLFRYFLDGSARTYFIGTVLEHERSSPVQIAQVGAAAVRRQDDGQLHIAGVRYKILLMLDKQTLSDQLWQTVEAALAQTPHIELRSTSSEKDRFSQALGIIEPRSRGAHRANWAMRELEVELAHKGIPRSNEEWLVVDGGLGNEYLDWEGPPLIGVAKSFRRDTQFNLGSGPRARQLNLYALLAGLEMEHRTAVFPRWPGQDREG
;
A
#
# COMPACT_ATOMS: atom_id res chain seq x y z
N MET A 1 -26.75 -8.96 11.84
CA MET A 1 -26.29 -7.91 10.91
C MET A 1 -26.83 -8.24 9.52
N PRO A 2 -27.33 -7.26 8.76
CA PRO A 2 -27.70 -7.47 7.36
C PRO A 2 -26.47 -7.92 6.54
N ASN A 3 -26.70 -8.68 5.46
CA ASN A 3 -25.62 -9.19 4.61
C ASN A 3 -24.89 -8.00 3.94
N PRO A 4 -23.58 -7.79 4.19
CA PRO A 4 -22.84 -6.65 3.65
C PRO A 4 -22.66 -6.70 2.13
N PHE A 5 -22.96 -7.85 1.50
CA PHE A 5 -22.91 -8.03 0.04
C PHE A 5 -24.26 -7.88 -0.64
N THR A 6 -25.38 -7.70 0.08
CA THR A 6 -26.68 -7.43 -0.53
C THR A 6 -26.64 -6.27 -1.54
N PRO A 7 -25.90 -5.17 -1.29
CA PRO A 7 -25.82 -4.08 -2.26
C PRO A 7 -25.07 -4.41 -3.56
N LEU A 8 -24.37 -5.56 -3.66
CA LEU A 8 -23.77 -6.04 -4.92
C LEU A 8 -24.78 -6.69 -5.86
N GLN A 9 -25.93 -7.12 -5.33
CA GLN A 9 -26.88 -7.94 -6.07
C GLN A 9 -27.28 -7.33 -7.43
N PRO A 10 -27.62 -6.04 -7.56
CA PRO A 10 -27.97 -5.45 -8.86
C PRO A 10 -26.84 -5.55 -9.90
N ALA A 11 -25.59 -5.39 -9.47
CA ALA A 11 -24.43 -5.46 -10.35
C ALA A 11 -24.14 -6.90 -10.80
N LEU A 12 -24.30 -7.87 -9.89
CA LEU A 12 -24.14 -9.29 -10.22
C LEU A 12 -25.28 -9.78 -11.13
N GLU A 13 -26.50 -9.28 -10.93
CA GLU A 13 -27.65 -9.53 -11.81
C GLU A 13 -27.40 -8.96 -13.21
N ALA A 14 -26.88 -7.73 -13.32
CA ALA A 14 -26.49 -7.16 -14.60
C ALA A 14 -25.46 -8.03 -15.34
N LEU A 15 -24.44 -8.52 -14.64
CA LEU A 15 -23.45 -9.45 -15.23
C LEU A 15 -24.06 -10.76 -15.72
N ALA A 16 -25.07 -11.27 -15.01
CA ALA A 16 -25.76 -12.51 -15.35
C ALA A 16 -26.83 -12.35 -16.45
N ALA A 17 -27.39 -11.14 -16.61
CA ALA A 17 -28.37 -10.83 -17.64
C ALA A 17 -27.70 -10.58 -19.00
N GLU A 18 -26.61 -9.82 -19.00
CA GLU A 18 -25.89 -9.41 -20.21
C GLU A 18 -24.75 -10.38 -20.60
N GLY A 19 -24.42 -11.34 -19.74
CA GLY A 19 -23.37 -12.33 -19.96
C GLY A 19 -23.68 -13.68 -19.31
N ARG A 20 -22.91 -14.71 -19.67
CA ARG A 20 -22.97 -16.03 -19.02
C ARG A 20 -21.93 -16.10 -17.92
N VAL A 21 -22.36 -16.17 -16.67
CA VAL A 21 -21.44 -16.28 -15.52
C VAL A 21 -21.13 -17.75 -15.22
N LEU A 22 -19.86 -18.10 -15.24
CA LEU A 22 -19.33 -19.37 -14.76
C LEU A 22 -18.84 -19.19 -13.31
N PRO A 23 -19.49 -19.78 -12.30
CA PRO A 23 -19.05 -19.65 -10.91
C PRO A 23 -17.70 -20.36 -10.70
N ALA A 24 -16.93 -19.90 -9.70
CA ALA A 24 -15.71 -20.58 -9.30
C ALA A 24 -16.03 -22.03 -8.86
N THR A 25 -15.34 -23.01 -9.45
CA THR A 25 -15.49 -24.42 -9.08
C THR A 25 -14.86 -24.64 -7.71
N GLY A 26 -15.68 -24.96 -6.71
CA GLY A 26 -15.22 -25.25 -5.34
C GLY A 26 -15.31 -24.10 -4.34
N GLN A 27 -16.18 -23.10 -4.57
CA GLN A 27 -16.38 -21.87 -3.76
C GLN A 27 -15.41 -20.72 -4.11
N ALA A 28 -15.61 -19.55 -3.50
CA ALA A 28 -14.76 -18.39 -3.71
C ALA A 28 -13.31 -18.67 -3.28
N ILE A 29 -12.35 -18.41 -4.18
CA ILE A 29 -10.93 -18.67 -3.94
C ILE A 29 -10.27 -17.37 -3.49
N ILE A 30 -9.55 -17.41 -2.36
CA ILE A 30 -8.72 -16.29 -1.91
C ILE A 30 -7.49 -16.24 -2.81
N ASP A 31 -7.33 -15.14 -3.54
CA ASP A 31 -6.10 -14.89 -4.29
C ASP A 31 -5.08 -14.32 -3.28
N LEU A 32 -4.11 -15.15 -2.88
CA LEU A 32 -3.06 -14.77 -1.95
C LEU A 32 -2.13 -13.73 -2.60
N VAL A 33 -1.77 -12.73 -1.80
CA VAL A 33 -0.82 -11.69 -2.18
C VAL A 33 0.60 -12.26 -2.20
N SER A 34 1.37 -11.97 -3.26
CA SER A 34 2.80 -12.29 -3.28
C SER A 34 3.55 -11.46 -2.21
N PRO A 35 4.50 -12.05 -1.48
CA PRO A 35 5.18 -11.44 -0.33
C PRO A 35 6.04 -10.21 -0.67
N ASP A 36 6.26 -9.89 -1.94
CA ASP A 36 7.17 -8.80 -2.36
C ASP A 36 6.44 -7.52 -2.79
N LEU A 37 5.19 -7.30 -2.33
CA LEU A 37 4.36 -6.20 -2.80
C LEU A 37 4.86 -4.83 -2.32
N GLU A 38 5.31 -4.75 -1.07
CA GLU A 38 5.96 -3.55 -0.52
C GLU A 38 7.32 -3.29 -1.18
N GLU A 39 8.12 -4.33 -1.43
CA GLU A 39 9.37 -4.20 -2.19
C GLU A 39 9.13 -3.69 -3.61
N ALA A 40 8.08 -4.16 -4.28
CA ALA A 40 7.73 -3.67 -5.60
C ALA A 40 7.15 -2.24 -5.59
N TYR A 41 6.45 -1.86 -4.53
CA TYR A 41 6.03 -0.49 -4.28
C TYR A 41 7.24 0.44 -4.21
N ASP A 42 8.21 0.08 -3.36
CA ASP A 42 9.45 0.82 -3.22
C ASP A 42 10.22 0.85 -4.54
N ARG A 43 10.14 -0.20 -5.36
CA ARG A 43 10.79 -0.23 -6.69
C ARG A 43 10.12 0.72 -7.67
N ALA A 44 8.79 0.80 -7.64
CA ALA A 44 8.02 1.67 -8.49
C ALA A 44 8.17 3.16 -8.12
N THR A 45 8.44 3.47 -6.85
CA THR A 45 8.47 4.86 -6.33
C THR A 45 9.87 5.39 -6.05
N GLY A 46 10.85 4.53 -5.76
CA GLY A 46 12.20 4.89 -5.33
C GLY A 46 13.25 5.03 -6.44
N GLY A 47 12.88 4.99 -7.73
CA GLY A 47 13.82 5.06 -8.86
C GLY A 47 14.54 3.74 -9.17
N ARG A 48 15.06 3.60 -10.40
CA ARG A 48 15.79 2.39 -10.87
C ARG A 48 17.29 2.61 -10.73
N ASP A 49 18.00 1.63 -10.15
CA ASP A 49 19.46 1.50 -10.17
C ASP A 49 20.30 2.62 -9.55
N GLU A 50 19.69 3.54 -8.80
CA GLU A 50 20.44 4.63 -8.17
C GLU A 50 21.14 4.18 -6.88
N LYS A 51 22.44 4.41 -6.82
CA LYS A 51 23.30 4.11 -5.67
C LYS A 51 23.25 5.28 -4.68
N ILE A 52 23.00 4.97 -3.41
CA ILE A 52 23.03 5.97 -2.35
C ILE A 52 24.49 6.28 -2.03
N THR A 53 24.94 7.50 -2.34
CA THR A 53 26.33 7.94 -2.16
C THR A 53 26.52 8.94 -1.03
N THR A 54 25.45 9.62 -0.60
CA THR A 54 25.49 10.69 0.39
C THR A 54 24.72 10.35 1.65
N LEU A 55 25.10 11.00 2.75
CA LEU A 55 24.40 10.94 4.03
C LEU A 55 23.59 12.23 4.20
N TRP A 56 22.38 12.11 4.73
CA TRP A 56 21.52 13.25 5.08
C TRP A 56 21.77 13.76 6.51
N GLU A 57 22.95 13.49 7.07
CA GLU A 57 23.32 13.92 8.41
C GLU A 57 24.69 14.58 8.40
N THR A 58 24.86 15.59 9.25
CA THR A 58 26.12 16.33 9.40
C THR A 58 27.26 15.45 9.94
N ARG A 59 26.95 14.34 10.62
CA ARG A 59 27.93 13.41 11.20
C ARG A 59 28.18 12.25 10.24
N TRP A 60 29.43 12.07 9.81
CA TRP A 60 29.84 10.98 8.91
C TRP A 60 30.04 9.61 9.57
N ARG A 61 29.24 9.26 10.58
CA ARG A 61 29.29 7.93 11.20
C ARG A 61 28.11 7.10 10.68
N LEU A 62 28.36 5.85 10.30
CA LEU A 62 27.32 5.00 9.73
C LEU A 62 26.31 4.49 10.77
N TYR A 63 26.74 4.35 12.03
CA TYR A 63 25.92 3.84 13.12
C TYR A 63 25.97 4.79 14.30
N HIS A 64 24.78 5.08 14.84
CA HIS A 64 24.60 6.02 15.94
C HIS A 64 23.92 5.29 17.10
N PRO A 65 24.49 5.34 18.32
CA PRO A 65 23.79 4.87 19.50
C PRO A 65 22.56 5.76 19.74
N VAL A 66 21.46 5.13 20.14
CA VAL A 66 20.22 5.79 20.51
C VAL A 66 19.82 5.35 21.91
N ARG A 67 19.28 6.28 22.68
CA ARG A 67 18.69 5.95 23.99
C ARG A 67 17.19 5.76 23.80
N PRO A 68 16.63 4.58 24.13
CA PRO A 68 15.19 4.40 24.11
C PRO A 68 14.52 5.42 25.05
N ILE A 69 13.48 6.08 24.57
CA ILE A 69 12.66 6.99 25.39
C ILE A 69 11.38 6.25 25.78
N PRO A 70 11.19 5.89 27.06
CA PRO A 70 9.98 5.24 27.52
C PRO A 70 8.76 6.14 27.36
N ARG A 71 7.59 5.52 27.15
CA ARG A 71 6.30 6.25 27.04
C ARG A 71 6.01 7.13 28.25
N ARG A 72 6.40 6.70 29.45
CA ARG A 72 6.24 7.47 30.70
C ARG A 72 7.05 8.77 30.72
N GLU A 73 8.14 8.84 29.95
CA GLU A 73 8.98 10.02 29.83
C GLU A 73 8.51 10.91 28.68
N ARG A 74 8.36 10.32 27.49
CA ARG A 74 7.87 11.03 26.31
C ARG A 74 7.07 10.11 25.41
N HIS A 75 5.81 10.45 25.19
CA HIS A 75 4.89 9.65 24.41
C HIS A 75 4.57 10.35 23.09
N LEU A 76 5.48 10.24 22.12
CA LEU A 76 5.36 10.88 20.80
C LEU A 76 4.46 10.11 19.83
N PHE A 77 4.67 8.80 19.72
CA PHE A 77 3.94 7.94 18.79
C PHE A 77 2.55 7.63 19.33
N ARG A 78 1.58 8.45 18.93
CA ARG A 78 0.21 8.40 19.45
C ARG A 78 -0.73 7.67 18.52
N TYR A 79 -0.53 7.78 17.23
CA TYR A 79 -1.41 7.17 16.24
C TYR A 79 -0.68 6.08 15.48
N PHE A 80 -1.38 4.99 15.20
CA PHE A 80 -0.87 3.86 14.42
C PHE A 80 -1.91 3.55 13.36
N LEU A 81 -1.49 3.53 12.10
CA LEU A 81 -2.36 3.31 10.95
C LEU A 81 -1.86 2.09 10.18
N ASP A 82 -2.80 1.19 9.88
CA ASP A 82 -2.56 -0.04 9.15
C ASP A 82 -3.75 -0.37 8.24
N GLY A 83 -3.46 -1.08 7.16
CA GLY A 83 -4.39 -1.45 6.11
C GLY A 83 -4.58 -2.96 6.03
N SER A 84 -5.74 -3.39 5.54
CA SER A 84 -5.95 -4.78 5.14
C SER A 84 -6.76 -4.85 3.85
N ALA A 85 -6.33 -5.74 2.96
CA ALA A 85 -7.06 -6.11 1.76
C ALA A 85 -7.27 -7.63 1.70
N ARG A 86 -8.45 -8.06 1.27
CA ARG A 86 -8.75 -9.46 0.98
C ARG A 86 -9.45 -9.54 -0.37
N THR A 87 -8.89 -10.30 -1.30
CA THR A 87 -9.41 -10.47 -2.65
C THR A 87 -9.89 -11.88 -2.88
N TYR A 88 -11.07 -12.01 -3.48
CA TYR A 88 -11.75 -13.26 -3.77
C TYR A 88 -12.08 -13.32 -5.25
N PHE A 89 -11.67 -14.40 -5.91
CA PHE A 89 -12.21 -14.77 -7.21
C PHE A 89 -13.54 -15.51 -7.02
N ILE A 90 -14.61 -15.01 -7.63
CA ILE A 90 -15.96 -15.56 -7.45
C ILE A 90 -16.52 -16.23 -8.71
N GLY A 91 -15.93 -15.97 -9.88
CA GLY A 91 -16.33 -16.60 -11.13
C GLY A 91 -15.76 -15.87 -12.34
N THR A 92 -16.20 -16.29 -13.53
CA THR A 92 -15.84 -15.69 -14.81
C THR A 92 -17.11 -15.27 -15.54
N VAL A 93 -17.20 -14.02 -15.96
CA VAL A 93 -18.26 -13.57 -16.87
C VAL A 93 -17.81 -13.84 -18.31
N LEU A 94 -18.68 -14.46 -19.10
CA LEU A 94 -18.52 -14.69 -20.54
C LEU A 94 -19.47 -13.78 -21.30
N GLU A 95 -18.93 -12.92 -22.16
CA GLU A 95 -19.67 -12.00 -23.01
C GLU A 95 -19.37 -12.34 -24.48
N HIS A 96 -20.18 -13.22 -25.07
CA HIS A 96 -19.90 -13.84 -26.38
C HIS A 96 -18.55 -14.56 -26.36
N GLU A 97 -17.60 -14.15 -27.21
CA GLU A 97 -16.23 -14.69 -27.30
C GLU A 97 -15.26 -14.08 -26.26
N ARG A 98 -15.73 -13.16 -25.42
CA ARG A 98 -14.91 -12.43 -24.44
C ARG A 98 -15.12 -12.99 -23.05
N SER A 99 -14.10 -12.93 -22.20
CA SER A 99 -14.20 -13.42 -20.83
C SER A 99 -13.46 -12.52 -19.85
N SER A 100 -14.03 -12.29 -18.68
CA SER A 100 -13.39 -11.55 -17.61
C SER A 100 -13.51 -12.31 -16.28
N PRO A 101 -12.44 -12.42 -15.48
CA PRO A 101 -12.59 -12.82 -14.10
C PRO A 101 -13.46 -11.80 -13.37
N VAL A 102 -14.31 -12.29 -12.48
CA VAL A 102 -15.09 -11.50 -11.52
C VAL A 102 -14.43 -11.67 -10.17
N GLN A 103 -13.82 -10.59 -9.69
CA GLN A 103 -13.17 -10.56 -8.38
C GLN A 103 -13.88 -9.57 -7.46
N ILE A 104 -14.00 -9.93 -6.19
CA ILE A 104 -14.47 -9.04 -5.14
C ILE A 104 -13.33 -8.83 -4.16
N ALA A 105 -13.05 -7.59 -3.77
CA ALA A 105 -12.15 -7.32 -2.67
C ALA A 105 -12.82 -6.56 -1.53
N GLN A 106 -12.48 -6.91 -0.30
CA GLN A 106 -12.74 -6.06 0.86
C GLN A 106 -11.43 -5.35 1.21
N VAL A 107 -11.47 -4.02 1.20
CA VAL A 107 -10.31 -3.19 1.55
C VAL A 107 -10.68 -2.27 2.69
N GLY A 108 -9.76 -2.08 3.62
CA GLY A 108 -9.95 -1.18 4.73
C GLY A 108 -8.64 -0.65 5.29
N ALA A 109 -8.72 0.51 5.93
CA ALA A 109 -7.66 1.11 6.70
C ALA A 109 -8.23 1.52 8.06
N ALA A 110 -7.46 1.28 9.11
CA ALA A 110 -7.83 1.66 10.47
C ALA A 110 -6.67 2.37 11.13
N ALA A 111 -7.01 3.36 11.95
CA ALA A 111 -6.06 4.00 12.82
C ALA A 111 -6.52 3.91 14.26
N VAL A 112 -5.55 3.67 15.15
CA VAL A 112 -5.76 3.64 16.58
C VAL A 112 -4.95 4.74 17.26
N ARG A 113 -5.52 5.34 18.29
CA ARG A 113 -4.85 6.27 19.20
C ARG A 113 -4.45 5.53 20.47
N ARG A 114 -3.19 5.69 20.87
CA ARG A 114 -2.63 5.20 22.12
C ARG A 114 -2.67 6.30 23.19
N GLN A 115 -3.37 6.03 24.27
CA GLN A 115 -3.47 6.89 25.45
C GLN A 115 -2.24 6.76 26.35
N ASP A 116 -2.06 7.68 27.30
CA ASP A 116 -0.90 7.72 28.20
C ASP A 116 -0.72 6.46 29.05
N ASP A 117 -1.82 5.81 29.40
CA ASP A 117 -1.85 4.53 30.12
C ASP A 117 -1.57 3.32 29.22
N GLY A 118 -1.43 3.54 27.91
CA GLY A 118 -1.18 2.52 26.91
C GLY A 118 -2.43 1.91 26.29
N GLN A 119 -3.64 2.31 26.69
CA GLN A 119 -4.89 1.85 26.07
C GLN A 119 -4.99 2.31 24.61
N LEU A 120 -5.64 1.50 23.78
CA LEU A 120 -5.84 1.78 22.36
C LEU A 120 -7.32 2.05 22.09
N HIS A 121 -7.59 3.14 21.38
CA HIS A 121 -8.92 3.48 20.89
C HIS A 121 -8.90 3.63 19.38
N ILE A 122 -9.98 3.23 18.72
CA ILE A 122 -10.17 3.49 17.30
C ILE A 122 -10.25 5.00 17.10
N ALA A 123 -9.32 5.54 16.32
CA ALA A 123 -9.29 6.95 15.93
C ALA A 123 -10.03 7.19 14.62
N GLY A 124 -10.01 6.22 13.72
CA GLY A 124 -10.75 6.26 12.48
C GLY A 124 -10.69 4.93 11.73
N VAL A 125 -11.76 4.64 10.98
CA VAL A 125 -11.83 3.48 10.08
C VAL A 125 -12.38 3.94 8.74
N ARG A 126 -11.83 3.40 7.67
CA ARG A 126 -12.37 3.46 6.32
C ARG A 126 -12.40 2.05 5.75
N TYR A 127 -13.44 1.73 5.01
CA TYR A 127 -13.53 0.48 4.28
C TYR A 127 -14.40 0.65 3.05
N LYS A 128 -14.15 -0.16 2.03
CA LYS A 128 -15.01 -0.31 0.86
C LYS A 128 -14.89 -1.71 0.28
N ILE A 129 -15.88 -2.07 -0.52
CA ILE A 129 -15.85 -3.28 -1.33
C ILE A 129 -15.47 -2.87 -2.76
N LEU A 130 -14.64 -3.66 -3.41
CA LEU A 130 -14.31 -3.49 -4.82
C LEU A 130 -14.97 -4.61 -5.62
N LEU A 131 -15.70 -4.27 -6.68
CA LEU A 131 -16.02 -5.19 -7.74
C LEU A 131 -15.00 -4.99 -8.85
N MET A 132 -14.30 -6.05 -9.25
CA MET A 132 -13.20 -5.97 -10.20
C MET A 132 -13.44 -6.86 -11.41
N LEU A 133 -13.29 -6.26 -12.59
CA LEU A 133 -13.47 -6.87 -13.91
C LEU A 133 -12.34 -6.40 -14.85
N ASP A 134 -12.10 -7.11 -15.93
CA ASP A 134 -11.17 -6.73 -16.99
C ASP A 134 -11.91 -5.84 -18.02
N LYS A 135 -11.79 -4.51 -17.88
CA LYS A 135 -12.48 -3.57 -18.78
C LYS A 135 -12.03 -3.72 -20.24
N GLN A 136 -10.76 -4.04 -20.48
CA GLN A 136 -10.24 -4.19 -21.85
C GLN A 136 -10.87 -5.38 -22.59
N THR A 137 -11.35 -6.38 -21.84
CA THR A 137 -11.95 -7.57 -22.43
C THR A 137 -13.47 -7.47 -22.55
N LEU A 138 -14.14 -6.63 -21.76
CA LEU A 138 -15.60 -6.48 -21.80
C LEU A 138 -16.05 -5.33 -22.71
N SER A 139 -17.34 -5.29 -23.09
CA SER A 139 -17.89 -4.14 -23.81
C SER A 139 -18.05 -2.93 -22.88
N ASP A 140 -17.97 -1.74 -23.46
CA ASP A 140 -18.34 -0.51 -22.75
C ASP A 140 -19.81 -0.54 -22.29
N GLN A 141 -20.70 -1.18 -23.05
CA GLN A 141 -22.11 -1.33 -22.70
C GLN A 141 -22.29 -2.13 -21.40
N LEU A 142 -21.64 -3.29 -21.29
CA LEU A 142 -21.68 -4.12 -20.09
C LEU A 142 -21.04 -3.38 -18.91
N TRP A 143 -19.89 -2.74 -19.13
CA TRP A 143 -19.22 -1.94 -18.11
C TRP A 143 -20.12 -0.84 -17.54
N GLN A 144 -20.74 -0.04 -18.41
CA GLN A 144 -21.64 1.05 -18.01
C GLN A 144 -22.89 0.54 -17.30
N THR A 145 -23.41 -0.63 -17.70
CA THR A 145 -24.57 -1.25 -17.05
C THR A 145 -24.24 -1.64 -15.61
N VAL A 146 -23.07 -2.27 -15.39
CA VAL A 146 -22.59 -2.62 -14.04
C VAL A 146 -22.27 -1.38 -13.21
N GLU A 147 -21.64 -0.37 -13.81
CA GLU A 147 -21.34 0.91 -13.15
C GLU A 147 -22.62 1.63 -12.70
N ALA A 148 -23.64 1.71 -13.57
CA ALA A 148 -24.93 2.29 -13.25
C ALA A 148 -25.65 1.53 -12.13
N ALA A 149 -25.55 0.19 -12.13
CA ALA A 149 -26.12 -0.65 -11.06
C ALA A 149 -25.46 -0.40 -9.69
N LEU A 150 -24.21 0.07 -9.66
CA LEU A 150 -23.48 0.41 -8.44
C LEU A 150 -23.57 1.88 -8.03
N ALA A 151 -24.14 2.75 -8.87
CA ALA A 151 -24.14 4.20 -8.65
C ALA A 151 -24.83 4.63 -7.33
N GLN A 152 -25.78 3.84 -6.83
CA GLN A 152 -26.49 4.10 -5.57
C GLN A 152 -25.81 3.47 -4.33
N THR A 153 -24.64 2.86 -4.52
CA THR A 153 -23.96 2.08 -3.49
C THR A 153 -22.54 2.62 -3.23
N PRO A 154 -22.41 3.75 -2.50
CA PRO A 154 -21.14 4.49 -2.41
C PRO A 154 -20.00 3.75 -1.70
N HIS A 155 -20.29 2.67 -0.97
CA HIS A 155 -19.30 1.83 -0.31
C HIS A 155 -18.79 0.69 -1.21
N ILE A 156 -19.26 0.62 -2.46
CA ILE A 156 -18.83 -0.36 -3.46
C ILE A 156 -18.30 0.39 -4.67
N GLU A 157 -17.11 0.01 -5.12
CA GLU A 157 -16.42 0.65 -6.23
C GLU A 157 -16.14 -0.36 -7.35
N LEU A 158 -16.50 -0.02 -8.59
CA LEU A 158 -16.12 -0.80 -9.77
C LEU A 158 -14.71 -0.42 -10.21
N ARG A 159 -13.79 -1.39 -10.33
CA ARG A 159 -12.41 -1.15 -10.79
C ARG A 159 -11.98 -2.10 -11.90
N SER A 160 -11.19 -1.58 -12.83
CA SER A 160 -10.58 -2.42 -13.87
C SER A 160 -9.32 -3.12 -13.37
N THR A 161 -9.21 -4.42 -13.60
CA THR A 161 -7.97 -5.18 -13.38
C THR A 161 -6.94 -4.88 -14.48
N SER A 162 -7.39 -4.60 -15.70
CA SER A 162 -6.59 -4.19 -16.85
C SER A 162 -6.62 -2.66 -17.00
N SER A 163 -5.56 -1.98 -16.58
CA SER A 163 -5.36 -0.58 -16.95
C SER A 163 -3.94 -0.37 -17.49
N GLU A 164 -3.84 0.42 -18.55
CA GLU A 164 -2.61 0.64 -19.33
C GLU A 164 -1.54 1.45 -18.60
N LYS A 165 -1.83 1.96 -17.39
CA LYS A 165 -0.94 2.89 -16.65
C LYS A 165 -0.63 2.41 -15.24
N ASP A 166 -0.59 1.12 -15.00
CA ASP A 166 -0.17 0.62 -13.69
C ASP A 166 1.35 0.43 -13.61
N ARG A 167 2.07 1.51 -13.25
CA ARG A 167 3.52 1.45 -12.96
C ARG A 167 3.85 0.37 -11.93
N PHE A 168 2.90 0.04 -11.06
CA PHE A 168 3.03 -1.00 -10.03
C PHE A 168 3.02 -2.40 -10.62
N SER A 169 2.01 -2.73 -11.43
CA SER A 169 1.95 -4.00 -12.18
C SER A 169 3.15 -4.17 -13.12
N GLN A 170 3.65 -3.08 -13.72
CA GLN A 170 4.87 -3.08 -14.52
C GLN A 170 6.13 -3.36 -13.69
N ALA A 171 6.26 -2.77 -12.49
CA ALA A 171 7.38 -3.01 -11.58
C ALA A 171 7.43 -4.44 -11.03
N LEU A 172 6.28 -5.12 -11.00
CA LEU A 172 6.13 -6.52 -10.62
C LEU A 172 6.26 -7.51 -11.78
N GLY A 173 6.31 -7.05 -13.03
CA GLY A 173 6.37 -7.93 -14.20
C GLY A 173 5.11 -8.79 -14.37
N ILE A 174 3.96 -8.35 -13.86
CA ILE A 174 2.75 -9.16 -13.81
C ILE A 174 1.96 -9.04 -15.12
N ILE A 175 1.95 -10.15 -15.86
CA ILE A 175 1.29 -10.26 -17.16
C ILE A 175 -0.17 -10.73 -17.00
N GLU A 176 -0.46 -11.59 -16.01
CA GLU A 176 -1.78 -12.23 -15.86
C GLU A 176 -2.86 -11.34 -15.20
N PRO A 177 -4.08 -11.22 -15.79
CA PRO A 177 -5.17 -10.40 -15.25
C PRO A 177 -5.63 -10.78 -13.84
N ARG A 178 -5.59 -12.07 -13.47
CA ARG A 178 -6.04 -12.55 -12.15
C ARG A 178 -5.16 -12.03 -11.01
N SER A 179 -3.84 -12.04 -11.20
CA SER A 179 -2.89 -11.44 -10.26
C SER A 179 -3.07 -9.92 -10.10
N ARG A 180 -3.61 -9.22 -11.11
CA ARG A 180 -3.85 -7.77 -11.03
C ARG A 180 -4.93 -7.39 -10.03
N GLY A 181 -5.92 -8.25 -9.77
CA GLY A 181 -6.97 -7.97 -8.78
C GLY A 181 -6.43 -7.76 -7.36
N ALA A 182 -5.45 -8.57 -6.94
CA ALA A 182 -4.78 -8.38 -5.66
C ALA A 182 -4.01 -7.05 -5.59
N HIS A 183 -3.31 -6.66 -6.66
CA HIS A 183 -2.61 -5.37 -6.71
C HIS A 183 -3.58 -4.18 -6.67
N ARG A 184 -4.70 -4.25 -7.40
CA ARG A 184 -5.74 -3.22 -7.35
C ARG A 184 -6.34 -3.06 -5.96
N ALA A 185 -6.58 -4.16 -5.25
CA ALA A 185 -7.06 -4.12 -3.88
C ALA A 185 -6.05 -3.46 -2.93
N ASN A 186 -4.75 -3.80 -3.04
CA ASN A 186 -3.71 -3.17 -2.23
C ASN A 186 -3.54 -1.68 -2.55
N TRP A 187 -3.64 -1.29 -3.82
CA TRP A 187 -3.63 0.14 -4.19
C TRP A 187 -4.83 0.88 -3.60
N ALA A 188 -6.03 0.30 -3.66
CA ALA A 188 -7.22 0.88 -3.05
C ALA A 188 -7.12 0.98 -1.53
N MET A 189 -6.50 -0.01 -0.88
CA MET A 189 -6.17 0.02 0.55
C MET A 189 -5.24 1.18 0.86
N ARG A 190 -4.17 1.37 0.07
CA ARG A 190 -3.25 2.49 0.22
C ARG A 190 -3.95 3.85 0.07
N GLU A 191 -4.86 3.98 -0.88
CA GLU A 191 -5.67 5.21 -1.02
C GLU A 191 -6.49 5.49 0.25
N LEU A 192 -7.04 4.46 0.90
CA LEU A 192 -7.75 4.61 2.18
C LEU A 192 -6.80 5.00 3.31
N GLU A 193 -5.59 4.44 3.37
CA GLU A 193 -4.57 4.80 4.36
C GLU A 193 -4.19 6.28 4.25
N VAL A 194 -3.95 6.75 3.02
CA VAL A 194 -3.61 8.14 2.72
C VAL A 194 -4.77 9.07 3.07
N GLU A 195 -5.99 8.72 2.65
CA GLU A 195 -7.19 9.49 3.01
C GLU A 195 -7.33 9.61 4.54
N LEU A 196 -7.17 8.50 5.25
CA LEU A 196 -7.29 8.45 6.69
C LEU A 196 -6.18 9.24 7.39
N ALA A 197 -4.94 9.19 6.88
CA ALA A 197 -3.82 9.97 7.37
C ALA A 197 -4.04 11.48 7.19
N HIS A 198 -4.44 11.92 5.99
CA HIS A 198 -4.62 13.34 5.67
C HIS A 198 -5.86 13.97 6.30
N LYS A 199 -6.99 13.25 6.33
CA LYS A 199 -8.31 13.83 6.63
C LYS A 199 -9.09 13.06 7.70
N GLY A 200 -8.70 11.82 7.98
CA GLY A 200 -9.49 10.92 8.82
C GLY A 200 -9.24 11.05 10.31
N ILE A 201 -8.13 11.68 10.72
CA ILE A 201 -7.71 11.72 12.12
C ILE A 201 -7.16 13.11 12.47
N PRO A 202 -7.83 13.88 13.34
CA PRO A 202 -7.27 15.13 13.84
C PRO A 202 -6.11 14.84 14.80
N ARG A 203 -4.98 15.50 14.59
CA ARG A 203 -3.75 15.32 15.39
C ARG A 203 -3.07 16.67 15.63
N SER A 204 -2.35 16.80 16.74
CA SER A 204 -1.44 17.93 16.97
C SER A 204 -0.01 17.59 16.53
N ASN A 205 0.88 18.60 16.49
CA ASN A 205 2.30 18.40 16.15
C ASN A 205 3.06 17.50 17.13
N GLU A 206 2.49 17.27 18.32
CA GLU A 206 3.08 16.40 19.34
C GLU A 206 2.54 14.97 19.30
N GLU A 207 1.57 14.70 18.42
CA GLU A 207 0.93 13.41 18.26
C GLU A 207 1.31 12.77 16.92
N TRP A 208 2.47 12.11 16.92
CA TRP A 208 3.02 11.52 15.71
C TRP A 208 2.18 10.33 15.26
N LEU A 209 2.03 10.22 13.94
CA LEU A 209 1.40 9.09 13.27
C LEU A 209 2.47 8.13 12.77
N VAL A 210 2.33 6.86 13.15
CA VAL A 210 3.07 5.74 12.59
C VAL A 210 2.20 5.09 11.53
N VAL A 211 2.68 5.07 10.28
CA VAL A 211 2.03 4.40 9.15
C VAL A 211 2.75 3.08 8.90
N ASP A 212 2.02 1.97 8.79
CA ASP A 212 2.63 0.71 8.36
C ASP A 212 3.02 0.81 6.88
N GLY A 213 4.23 0.39 6.55
CA GLY A 213 4.81 0.50 5.22
C GLY A 213 5.62 1.77 4.96
N GLY A 214 6.26 1.79 3.79
CA GLY A 214 7.05 2.93 3.30
C GLY A 214 6.22 4.18 3.04
N LEU A 215 6.86 5.37 3.08
CA LEU A 215 6.23 6.62 2.67
C LEU A 215 6.45 6.85 1.18
N GLY A 216 5.36 6.74 0.42
CA GLY A 216 5.35 6.88 -1.03
C GLY A 216 5.34 8.31 -1.55
N ASN A 217 5.11 8.47 -2.86
CA ASN A 217 5.06 9.80 -3.49
C ASN A 217 3.81 10.60 -3.06
N GLU A 218 2.77 9.88 -2.62
CA GLU A 218 1.53 10.41 -2.06
C GLU A 218 1.68 11.10 -0.69
N TYR A 219 2.89 11.17 -0.15
CA TYR A 219 3.22 11.92 1.08
C TYR A 219 4.22 13.05 0.86
N LEU A 220 4.59 13.38 -0.40
CA LEU A 220 5.61 14.39 -0.68
C LEU A 220 5.14 15.83 -0.42
N ASP A 221 3.85 16.08 -0.63
CA ASP A 221 3.15 17.33 -0.35
C ASP A 221 2.52 17.32 1.06
N TRP A 222 3.03 16.50 1.97
CA TRP A 222 2.52 16.42 3.33
C TRP A 222 2.80 17.71 4.12
N GLU A 223 1.74 18.47 4.40
CA GLU A 223 1.78 19.70 5.22
C GLU A 223 1.18 19.51 6.63
N GLY A 224 0.80 18.29 6.99
CA GLY A 224 0.13 17.98 8.26
C GLY A 224 1.08 17.71 9.44
N PRO A 225 0.52 17.33 10.61
CA PRO A 225 1.32 16.95 11.77
C PRO A 225 2.28 15.78 11.47
N PRO A 226 3.40 15.66 12.20
CA PRO A 226 4.45 14.71 11.90
C PRO A 226 3.95 13.26 11.72
N LEU A 227 4.56 12.57 10.77
CA LEU A 227 4.34 11.14 10.55
C LEU A 227 5.64 10.43 10.22
N ILE A 228 5.66 9.12 10.44
CA ILE A 228 6.76 8.23 10.08
C ILE A 228 6.18 6.95 9.48
N GLY A 229 6.76 6.49 8.37
CA GLY A 229 6.48 5.18 7.80
C GLY A 229 7.39 4.13 8.43
N VAL A 230 6.85 2.95 8.69
CA VAL A 230 7.60 1.80 9.19
C VAL A 230 7.50 0.69 8.16
N ALA A 231 8.49 0.63 7.27
CA ALA A 231 8.63 -0.48 6.35
C ALA A 231 9.21 -1.70 7.06
N LYS A 232 8.66 -2.88 6.79
CA LYS A 232 9.15 -4.17 7.34
C LYS A 232 9.72 -5.06 6.23
N SER A 233 9.32 -4.80 4.99
CA SER A 233 9.88 -5.39 3.79
C SER A 233 10.62 -4.30 3.04
N PHE A 234 11.81 -4.60 2.55
CA PHE A 234 12.66 -3.63 1.88
C PHE A 234 13.16 -4.19 0.56
N ARG A 235 13.42 -3.29 -0.39
CA ARG A 235 14.16 -3.60 -1.61
C ARG A 235 15.51 -4.23 -1.31
N ARG A 236 15.78 -5.36 -1.94
CA ARG A 236 17.05 -6.10 -1.76
C ARG A 236 18.18 -5.54 -2.62
N ASP A 237 17.83 -4.80 -3.66
CA ASP A 237 18.74 -4.24 -4.66
C ASP A 237 19.34 -2.87 -4.28
N THR A 238 18.95 -2.30 -3.14
CA THR A 238 19.52 -1.02 -2.66
C THR A 238 21.02 -1.15 -2.36
N GLN A 239 21.82 -0.28 -2.98
CA GLN A 239 23.27 -0.21 -2.80
C GLN A 239 23.70 1.13 -2.18
N PHE A 240 24.57 1.05 -1.18
CA PHE A 240 25.18 2.17 -0.48
C PHE A 240 26.67 2.23 -0.83
N ASN A 241 27.07 3.31 -1.51
CA ASN A 241 28.45 3.56 -1.94
C ASN A 241 29.00 4.76 -1.16
N LEU A 242 29.51 4.50 0.05
CA LEU A 242 29.84 5.55 1.01
C LEU A 242 31.34 5.87 1.05
N GLY A 243 31.67 7.16 1.04
CA GLY A 243 33.03 7.67 1.09
C GLY A 243 33.72 7.74 -0.28
N SER A 244 35.01 8.10 -0.28
CA SER A 244 35.82 8.26 -1.50
C SER A 244 37.18 7.56 -1.39
N GLY A 245 37.76 7.22 -2.55
CA GLY A 245 39.09 6.63 -2.65
C GLY A 245 39.18 5.19 -2.10
N PRO A 246 40.39 4.74 -1.67
CA PRO A 246 40.63 3.35 -1.26
C PRO A 246 39.83 2.89 -0.03
N ARG A 247 39.19 3.81 0.70
CA ARG A 247 38.37 3.54 1.89
C ARG A 247 36.86 3.57 1.60
N ALA A 248 36.47 3.78 0.34
CA ALA A 248 35.07 3.72 -0.04
C ALA A 248 34.48 2.34 0.30
N ARG A 249 33.27 2.34 0.87
CA ARG A 249 32.57 1.12 1.26
C ARG A 249 31.36 0.95 0.37
N GLN A 250 31.26 -0.22 -0.26
CA GLN A 250 30.07 -0.66 -0.96
C GLN A 250 29.33 -1.66 -0.08
N LEU A 251 28.11 -1.32 0.33
CA LEU A 251 27.26 -2.14 1.18
C LEU A 251 25.90 -2.33 0.49
N ASN A 252 25.31 -3.50 0.61
CA ASN A 252 23.87 -3.66 0.41
C ASN A 252 23.13 -3.42 1.73
N LEU A 253 21.80 -3.37 1.71
CA LEU A 253 21.00 -3.15 2.92
C LEU A 253 21.28 -4.20 4.01
N TYR A 254 21.44 -5.47 3.65
CA TYR A 254 21.72 -6.53 4.63
C TYR A 254 23.08 -6.34 5.32
N ALA A 255 24.12 -5.99 4.59
CA ALA A 255 25.45 -5.73 5.14
C ALA A 255 25.46 -4.46 6.01
N LEU A 256 24.64 -3.45 5.66
CA LEU A 256 24.42 -2.27 6.48
C LEU A 256 23.72 -2.64 7.80
N LEU A 257 22.64 -3.40 7.76
CA LEU A 257 21.89 -3.79 8.96
C LEU A 257 22.63 -4.79 9.84
N ALA A 258 23.47 -5.66 9.26
CA ALA A 258 24.29 -6.60 10.02
C ALA A 258 25.32 -5.92 10.93
N GLY A 259 25.70 -4.67 10.63
CA GLY A 259 26.58 -3.87 11.49
C GLY A 259 25.84 -3.08 12.57
N LEU A 260 24.51 -3.19 12.64
CA LEU A 260 23.69 -2.47 13.60
C LEU A 260 23.67 -3.22 14.94
N GLU A 261 24.24 -2.59 15.99
CA GLU A 261 24.14 -3.11 17.34
C GLU A 261 22.77 -2.83 17.97
N MET A 262 22.46 -3.50 19.08
CA MET A 262 21.28 -3.17 19.87
C MET A 262 21.31 -1.69 20.28
N GLU A 263 20.14 -1.04 20.31
CA GLU A 263 20.02 0.39 20.64
C GLU A 263 20.87 1.30 19.72
N HIS A 264 21.01 0.92 18.46
CA HIS A 264 21.58 1.78 17.42
C HIS A 264 20.59 2.04 16.29
N ARG A 265 20.85 3.11 15.55
CA ARG A 265 20.28 3.35 14.22
C ARG A 265 21.39 3.55 13.20
N THR A 266 21.08 3.36 11.93
CA THR A 266 21.96 3.80 10.85
C THR A 266 22.01 5.33 10.78
N ALA A 267 22.95 5.85 10.01
CA ALA A 267 22.86 7.19 9.48
C ALA A 267 21.55 7.37 8.70
N VAL A 268 21.07 8.60 8.60
CA VAL A 268 19.92 8.93 7.74
C VAL A 268 20.42 9.13 6.31
N PHE A 269 19.73 8.50 5.36
CA PHE A 269 20.02 8.61 3.94
C PHE A 269 18.90 9.39 3.25
N PRO A 270 19.20 10.18 2.21
CA PRO A 270 18.18 10.84 1.43
C PRO A 270 17.28 9.82 0.75
N ARG A 271 16.01 10.19 0.56
CA ARG A 271 15.08 9.41 -0.25
C ARG A 271 15.49 9.36 -1.73
N TRP A 272 16.02 10.47 -2.26
CA TRP A 272 16.50 10.58 -3.63
C TRP A 272 17.99 10.89 -3.68
N PRO A 273 18.81 10.04 -4.33
CA PRO A 273 20.22 10.28 -4.58
C PRO A 273 20.47 11.66 -5.22
N GLY A 274 21.47 12.37 -4.71
CA GLY A 274 21.83 13.72 -5.20
C GLY A 274 21.00 14.86 -4.62
N GLN A 275 20.01 14.59 -3.77
CA GLN A 275 19.55 15.61 -2.83
C GLN A 275 20.59 15.67 -1.71
N ASP A 276 21.36 16.75 -1.69
CA ASP A 276 22.10 17.20 -0.53
C ASP A 276 21.31 18.37 0.06
N ARG A 277 21.07 18.38 1.37
CA ARG A 277 20.73 19.62 2.07
C ARG A 277 21.95 20.10 2.82
N GLU A 278 22.32 21.35 2.56
CA GLU A 278 23.03 22.18 3.54
C GLU A 278 22.17 22.25 4.81
N GLY A 279 22.77 21.81 5.90
CA GLY A 279 22.27 21.90 7.27
C GLY A 279 23.44 21.84 8.23
#